data_AF-A0A958SBV5-F1
#
_entry.id   AF-A0A958SBV5-F1
#
_cell.length_a   1.000
_cell.length_b   1.000
_cell.length_c   1.000
_cell.angle_alpha   90.00
_cell.angle_beta   90.00
_cell.angle_gamma   90.00
#
_symmetry.space_group_name_H-M   'P 1'
#
loop_
_entity.id
_entity.type
_entity.pdbx_description
1 polymer ?
#
loop_
_entity_poly.entity_id
_entity_poly.type
_entity_poly.pdbx_seq_one_letter_code
_entity_poly.pdbx_strand_id
1 'polypeptide(L)'
;MKNLKTLFGIAALTGMTLVACQRHGEKSLTPQQWNPSKGPLPKNLEKEVKTFKSEDVQAEVQGQKVYRKNLKVNDLPVLNAELSAIKNKNGEWAQVSAQLPPRLNVREKLLSMYLKKNTDKFMEKFERDVQPKEILEKQVVLATLDPLVDGELKPYLEIKFIEAYNKGIERVLIDSQENIVDRQTVSFHLVEGKARVYSGTPEDSDLAFMKLRDMSDNGYLESPKLKLQSVSSERVQSKNHVFDLSPEDPNFDQVQAYYFADRATDWYKSQLGIELRGSLEIEVHVGAPDKTNAAFYYNRKIRLGEGDGITYQKLCQDPTVVTHEVSHAFVEKLSGLKPQGESGSLSEAFCDYFTSQITKTPRMAEYAYIPDPYRRTIENEMTKADLNGGLYNDSLVVSGTLWEIRQALDQKKTNELVVKTLMLLGPYAKLADFPEKLKEVGGELLSAEDQAKLISIADKRWQ
;
A
#
# COMPACT_ATOMS: atom_id res chain seq x y z
N MET A 1 31.94 -7.28 -29.51
CA MET A 1 33.07 -8.12 -29.05
C MET A 1 33.56 -7.53 -27.74
N LYS A 2 33.57 -8.15 -26.55
CA LYS A 2 33.58 -9.56 -26.13
C LYS A 2 32.81 -9.69 -24.79
N ASN A 3 32.07 -10.81 -24.67
CA ASN A 3 31.72 -11.59 -23.47
C ASN A 3 31.57 -10.90 -22.10
N LEU A 4 30.32 -10.82 -21.62
CA LEU A 4 29.98 -11.37 -20.31
C LEU A 4 28.79 -12.34 -20.48
N LYS A 5 29.08 -13.63 -20.35
CA LYS A 5 28.09 -14.69 -20.19
C LYS A 5 27.89 -14.93 -18.70
N THR A 6 26.62 -15.12 -18.33
CA THR A 6 26.12 -15.86 -17.16
C THR A 6 26.00 -15.11 -15.83
N LEU A 7 24.80 -14.60 -15.57
CA LEU A 7 24.10 -14.89 -14.31
C LEU A 7 22.63 -15.23 -14.65
N PHE A 8 22.14 -16.29 -14.03
CA PHE A 8 20.81 -16.90 -14.20
C PHE A 8 19.70 -16.08 -13.53
N GLY A 9 18.49 -16.11 -14.13
CA GLY A 9 17.21 -15.69 -13.54
C GLY A 9 16.34 -14.92 -14.54
N ILE A 10 15.83 -15.52 -15.63
CA ILE A 10 14.65 -16.40 -15.74
C ILE A 10 13.34 -15.72 -15.28
N ALA A 11 12.49 -15.42 -16.29
CA ALA A 11 11.02 -15.42 -16.26
C ALA A 11 10.30 -14.48 -15.26
N ALA A 12 10.16 -13.19 -15.57
CA ALA A 12 9.21 -12.32 -14.85
C ALA A 12 8.61 -11.14 -15.66
N LEU A 13 8.65 -11.15 -17.00
CA LEU A 13 7.98 -10.12 -17.81
C LEU A 13 6.62 -10.55 -18.39
N THR A 14 6.15 -11.75 -18.07
CA THR A 14 4.89 -12.32 -18.60
C THR A 14 3.83 -12.61 -17.55
N GLY A 15 3.98 -12.17 -16.29
CA GLY A 15 3.14 -12.61 -15.18
C GLY A 15 2.43 -11.56 -14.34
N MET A 16 2.53 -10.25 -14.64
CA MET A 16 1.82 -9.24 -13.84
C MET A 16 0.47 -8.89 -14.48
N THR A 17 -0.59 -9.32 -13.79
CA THR A 17 -1.97 -8.91 -14.05
C THR A 17 -2.07 -7.38 -13.98
N LEU A 18 -2.38 -6.75 -15.11
CA LEU A 18 -2.76 -5.35 -15.19
C LEU A 18 -4.05 -5.14 -14.39
N VAL A 19 -3.98 -4.47 -13.24
CA VAL A 19 -5.14 -3.75 -12.73
C VAL A 19 -5.10 -2.37 -13.38
N ALA A 20 -5.62 -2.30 -14.61
CA ALA A 20 -5.83 -1.02 -15.28
C ALA A 20 -6.93 -0.26 -14.52
N CYS A 21 -6.59 0.94 -14.07
CA CYS A 21 -7.53 1.90 -13.54
C CYS A 21 -8.60 2.18 -14.61
N GLN A 22 -9.88 2.02 -14.25
CA GLN A 22 -11.02 2.28 -15.13
C GLN A 22 -10.97 3.69 -15.71
N ARG A 23 -10.79 3.82 -17.03
CA ARG A 23 -11.33 4.92 -17.82
C ARG A 23 -11.71 4.45 -19.22
N HIS A 24 -13.01 4.43 -19.46
CA HIS A 24 -13.73 4.54 -20.74
C HIS A 24 -13.09 3.87 -21.97
N GLY A 25 -13.52 2.63 -22.26
CA GLY A 25 -13.22 1.93 -23.53
C GLY A 25 -13.79 0.51 -23.70
N GLU A 26 -14.55 -0.04 -22.75
CA GLU A 26 -15.03 -1.45 -22.78
C GLU A 26 -16.23 -1.70 -23.73
N LYS A 27 -16.26 -1.12 -24.94
CA LYS A 27 -17.40 -1.34 -25.87
C LYS A 27 -17.22 -2.50 -26.87
N SER A 28 -16.01 -3.03 -27.07
CA SER A 28 -15.71 -4.04 -28.12
C SER A 28 -15.40 -5.44 -27.60
N LEU A 29 -14.94 -5.59 -26.35
CA LEU A 29 -14.69 -6.89 -25.75
C LEU A 29 -16.02 -7.47 -25.29
N THR A 30 -16.33 -8.70 -25.71
CA THR A 30 -17.55 -9.37 -25.27
C THR A 30 -17.24 -10.20 -24.02
N PRO A 31 -17.69 -9.80 -22.82
CA PRO A 31 -17.50 -10.59 -21.62
C PRO A 31 -18.34 -11.87 -21.73
N GLN A 32 -17.73 -13.01 -21.42
CA GLN A 32 -18.42 -14.28 -21.29
C GLN A 32 -18.02 -14.97 -20.01
N GLN A 33 -19.00 -15.50 -19.29
CA GLN A 33 -18.79 -16.28 -18.07
C GLN A 33 -19.59 -17.56 -18.12
N TRP A 34 -18.90 -18.67 -17.87
CA TRP A 34 -19.44 -20.01 -17.84
C TRP A 34 -19.06 -20.75 -16.56
N ASN A 35 -19.97 -21.60 -16.10
CA ASN A 35 -19.77 -22.63 -15.07
C ASN A 35 -20.69 -23.83 -15.41
N PRO A 36 -20.50 -25.00 -14.77
CA PRO A 36 -21.30 -26.19 -15.09
C PRO A 36 -22.82 -26.02 -14.95
N SER A 37 -23.29 -25.12 -14.08
CA SER A 37 -24.73 -24.87 -13.92
C SER A 37 -25.37 -24.13 -15.10
N LYS A 38 -24.56 -23.52 -15.99
CA LYS A 38 -25.02 -22.88 -17.24
C LYS A 38 -25.08 -23.84 -18.44
N GLY A 39 -24.95 -25.15 -18.23
CA GLY A 39 -24.94 -26.16 -19.29
C GLY A 39 -23.54 -26.43 -19.87
N PRO A 40 -23.42 -27.05 -21.06
CA PRO A 40 -22.12 -27.38 -21.64
C PRO A 40 -21.29 -26.14 -21.96
N LEU A 41 -19.95 -26.27 -21.88
CA LEU A 41 -19.02 -25.18 -22.17
C LEU A 41 -19.20 -24.70 -23.63
N PRO A 42 -19.45 -23.39 -23.86
CA PRO A 42 -19.62 -22.85 -25.21
C PRO A 42 -18.41 -23.15 -26.11
N LYS A 43 -18.66 -23.57 -27.37
CA LYS A 43 -17.60 -24.02 -28.31
C LYS A 43 -16.48 -22.99 -28.52
N ASN A 44 -16.80 -21.71 -28.51
CA ASN A 44 -15.85 -20.62 -28.62
C ASN A 44 -14.91 -20.55 -27.41
N LEU A 45 -15.43 -20.72 -26.19
CA LEU A 45 -14.62 -20.80 -24.97
C LEU A 45 -13.86 -22.12 -24.90
N GLU A 46 -14.48 -23.22 -25.31
CA GLU A 46 -13.87 -24.55 -25.35
C GLU A 46 -12.60 -24.54 -26.23
N LYS A 47 -12.68 -23.91 -27.41
CA LYS A 47 -11.52 -23.73 -28.30
C LYS A 47 -10.39 -22.98 -27.60
N GLU A 48 -10.71 -21.94 -26.85
CA GLU A 48 -9.72 -21.12 -26.16
C GLU A 48 -9.09 -21.82 -24.96
N VAL A 49 -9.88 -22.47 -24.09
CA VAL A 49 -9.33 -23.17 -22.92
C VAL A 49 -8.51 -24.41 -23.30
N LYS A 50 -8.76 -25.01 -24.47
CA LYS A 50 -7.94 -26.12 -25.02
C LYS A 50 -6.52 -25.69 -25.37
N THR A 51 -6.27 -24.40 -25.50
CA THR A 51 -4.92 -23.88 -25.79
C THR A 51 -4.10 -23.57 -24.55
N PHE A 52 -4.66 -23.75 -23.34
CA PHE A 52 -3.89 -23.61 -22.11
C PHE A 52 -2.74 -24.63 -22.06
N LYS A 53 -1.57 -24.13 -21.70
CA LYS A 53 -0.36 -24.91 -21.46
C LYS A 53 -0.07 -25.00 -19.96
N SER A 54 0.89 -25.84 -19.59
CA SER A 54 1.35 -25.95 -18.20
C SER A 54 1.88 -24.63 -17.64
N GLU A 55 2.52 -23.81 -18.49
CA GLU A 55 3.02 -22.49 -18.09
C GLU A 55 1.92 -21.45 -17.78
N ASP A 56 0.66 -21.70 -18.15
CA ASP A 56 -0.45 -20.77 -17.92
C ASP A 56 -1.09 -20.90 -16.52
N VAL A 57 -0.61 -21.84 -15.69
CA VAL A 57 -1.07 -22.02 -14.31
C VAL A 57 -0.54 -20.89 -13.43
N GLN A 58 -1.45 -20.05 -12.91
CA GLN A 58 -1.10 -18.92 -12.05
C GLN A 58 -1.08 -19.26 -10.57
N ALA A 59 -1.93 -20.20 -10.16
CA ALA A 59 -2.06 -20.60 -8.76
C ALA A 59 -2.67 -21.99 -8.63
N GLU A 60 -2.34 -22.65 -7.53
CA GLU A 60 -3.00 -23.87 -7.06
C GLU A 60 -3.50 -23.64 -5.63
N VAL A 61 -4.82 -23.74 -5.44
CA VAL A 61 -5.47 -23.46 -4.16
C VAL A 61 -6.37 -24.63 -3.80
N GLN A 62 -6.07 -25.30 -2.70
CA GLN A 62 -6.85 -26.46 -2.21
C GLN A 62 -7.10 -27.50 -3.32
N GLY A 63 -6.10 -27.81 -4.14
CA GLY A 63 -6.20 -28.78 -5.24
C GLY A 63 -6.99 -28.31 -6.47
N GLN A 64 -7.39 -27.04 -6.54
CA GLN A 64 -7.91 -26.41 -7.75
C GLN A 64 -6.80 -25.65 -8.48
N LYS A 65 -6.76 -25.75 -9.81
CA LYS A 65 -5.76 -25.05 -10.63
C LYS A 65 -6.39 -23.86 -11.34
N VAL A 66 -5.79 -22.69 -11.19
CA VAL A 66 -6.22 -21.44 -11.83
C VAL A 66 -5.32 -21.17 -13.04
N TYR A 67 -5.93 -21.03 -14.21
CA TYR A 67 -5.29 -20.75 -15.48
C TYR A 67 -5.63 -19.34 -15.95
N ARG A 68 -4.64 -18.63 -16.50
CA ARG A 68 -4.84 -17.30 -17.09
C ARG A 68 -3.92 -17.11 -18.29
N LYS A 69 -4.45 -16.56 -19.38
CA LYS A 69 -3.67 -16.14 -20.55
C LYS A 69 -4.27 -14.92 -21.23
N ASN A 70 -3.42 -14.14 -21.91
CA ASN A 70 -3.88 -13.14 -22.87
C ASN A 70 -4.35 -13.81 -24.17
N LEU A 71 -5.48 -13.37 -24.70
CA LEU A 71 -6.01 -13.83 -25.97
C LEU A 71 -5.26 -13.19 -27.14
N LYS A 72 -5.21 -13.94 -28.24
CA LYS A 72 -4.54 -13.53 -29.47
C LYS A 72 -5.49 -13.61 -30.64
N VAL A 73 -5.30 -12.74 -31.62
CA VAL A 73 -5.93 -12.89 -32.93
C VAL A 73 -4.84 -12.81 -34.01
N ASN A 74 -4.77 -13.82 -34.88
CA ASN A 74 -3.69 -13.97 -35.87
C ASN A 74 -2.27 -13.82 -35.26
N ASP A 75 -2.05 -14.50 -34.13
CA ASP A 75 -0.81 -14.49 -33.34
C ASP A 75 -0.44 -13.16 -32.65
N LEU A 76 -1.27 -12.12 -32.78
CA LEU A 76 -1.09 -10.84 -32.11
C LEU A 76 -1.84 -10.83 -30.76
N PRO A 77 -1.20 -10.48 -29.65
CA PRO A 77 -1.90 -10.27 -28.38
C PRO A 77 -2.88 -9.09 -28.51
N VAL A 78 -4.12 -9.30 -28.05
CA VAL A 78 -5.10 -8.23 -27.90
C VAL A 78 -5.05 -7.75 -26.46
N LEU A 79 -4.76 -6.47 -26.24
CA LEU A 79 -4.69 -5.93 -24.88
C LEU A 79 -6.05 -6.04 -24.18
N ASN A 80 -6.04 -6.38 -22.88
CA ASN A 80 -7.23 -6.54 -22.02
C ASN A 80 -8.17 -7.68 -22.41
N ALA A 81 -7.94 -8.36 -23.54
CA ALA A 81 -8.63 -9.60 -23.89
C ALA A 81 -7.98 -10.77 -23.13
N GLU A 82 -8.56 -11.14 -21.99
CA GLU A 82 -8.03 -12.19 -21.12
C GLU A 82 -8.96 -13.40 -21.09
N LEU A 83 -8.38 -14.60 -20.95
CA LEU A 83 -9.10 -15.82 -20.60
C LEU A 83 -8.59 -16.34 -19.25
N SER A 84 -9.52 -16.52 -18.32
CA SER A 84 -9.31 -17.11 -17.00
C SER A 84 -10.15 -18.37 -16.85
N ALA A 85 -9.59 -19.45 -16.31
CA ALA A 85 -10.34 -20.68 -16.06
C ALA A 85 -9.86 -21.40 -14.79
N ILE A 86 -10.76 -22.12 -14.13
CA ILE A 86 -10.47 -22.90 -12.92
C ILE A 86 -10.75 -24.37 -13.21
N LYS A 87 -9.79 -25.24 -12.91
CA LYS A 87 -10.02 -26.70 -12.82
C LYS A 87 -10.22 -27.12 -11.37
N ASN A 88 -11.24 -27.93 -11.11
CA ASN A 88 -11.45 -28.57 -9.81
C ASN A 88 -10.41 -29.68 -9.56
N LYS A 89 -10.47 -30.29 -8.37
CA LYS A 89 -9.60 -31.41 -7.96
C LYS A 89 -9.66 -32.63 -8.90
N ASN A 90 -10.76 -32.79 -9.62
CA ASN A 90 -10.99 -33.90 -10.55
C ASN A 90 -10.49 -33.58 -11.98
N GLY A 91 -9.91 -32.39 -12.20
CA GLY A 91 -9.39 -31.95 -13.49
C GLY A 91 -10.44 -31.37 -14.44
N GLU A 92 -11.68 -31.16 -13.98
CA GLU A 92 -12.79 -30.63 -14.77
C GLU A 92 -12.87 -29.11 -14.65
N TRP A 93 -13.36 -28.42 -15.69
CA TRP A 93 -13.56 -26.97 -15.66
C TRP A 93 -14.71 -26.60 -14.72
N ALA A 94 -14.38 -25.89 -13.63
CA ALA A 94 -15.34 -25.39 -12.64
C ALA A 94 -15.85 -23.99 -12.99
N GLN A 95 -15.03 -23.17 -13.64
CA GLN A 95 -15.39 -21.82 -14.07
C GLN A 95 -14.51 -21.40 -15.25
N VAL A 96 -15.10 -20.69 -16.21
CA VAL A 96 -14.38 -20.05 -17.32
C VAL A 96 -14.92 -18.63 -17.49
N SER A 97 -14.02 -17.65 -17.55
CA SER A 97 -14.33 -16.24 -17.80
C SER A 97 -13.42 -15.73 -18.91
N ALA A 98 -13.99 -15.02 -19.87
CA ALA A 98 -13.24 -14.45 -20.99
C ALA A 98 -13.71 -13.03 -21.33
N GLN A 99 -12.78 -12.20 -21.77
CA GLN A 99 -13.07 -10.98 -22.52
C GLN A 99 -12.70 -11.24 -23.99
N LEU A 100 -13.67 -11.68 -24.80
CA LEU A 100 -13.40 -12.12 -26.16
C LEU A 100 -13.23 -10.92 -27.11
N PRO A 101 -12.17 -10.88 -27.93
CA PRO A 101 -11.97 -9.83 -28.91
C PRO A 101 -12.85 -10.06 -30.17
N PRO A 102 -13.19 -9.00 -30.92
CA PRO A 102 -13.86 -9.13 -32.21
C PRO A 102 -12.96 -9.79 -33.27
N ARG A 103 -13.55 -10.25 -34.40
CA ARG A 103 -12.79 -10.84 -35.51
C ARG A 103 -12.06 -9.73 -36.30
N LEU A 104 -10.75 -9.88 -36.54
CA LEU A 104 -9.99 -8.98 -37.42
C LEU A 104 -10.31 -9.23 -38.91
N ASN A 105 -10.34 -8.15 -39.69
CA ASN A 105 -10.46 -8.17 -41.15
C ASN A 105 -9.08 -8.31 -41.81
N VAL A 106 -9.05 -8.60 -43.12
CA VAL A 106 -7.80 -8.88 -43.88
C VAL A 106 -6.86 -7.66 -43.94
N ARG A 107 -7.40 -6.44 -43.85
CA ARG A 107 -6.65 -5.18 -43.92
C ARG A 107 -5.73 -5.00 -42.72
N GLU A 108 -6.19 -5.39 -41.53
CA GLU A 108 -5.41 -5.26 -40.29
C GLU A 108 -4.25 -6.27 -40.21
N LYS A 109 -4.40 -7.44 -40.83
CA LYS A 109 -3.31 -8.41 -41.02
C LYS A 109 -2.17 -7.83 -41.87
N LEU A 110 -2.49 -7.09 -42.93
CA LEU A 110 -1.49 -6.42 -43.75
C LEU A 110 -0.81 -5.27 -42.98
N LEU A 111 -1.57 -4.56 -42.14
CA LEU A 111 -1.07 -3.45 -41.35
C LEU A 111 -0.13 -3.91 -40.22
N SER A 112 -0.39 -5.06 -39.59
CA SER A 112 0.54 -5.65 -38.62
C SER A 112 1.84 -6.16 -39.28
N MET A 113 1.76 -6.70 -40.50
CA MET A 113 2.95 -7.03 -41.30
C MET A 113 3.76 -5.78 -41.66
N TYR A 114 3.08 -4.67 -41.98
CA TYR A 114 3.72 -3.37 -42.22
C TYR A 114 4.43 -2.84 -40.98
N LEU A 115 3.77 -2.82 -39.81
CA LEU A 115 4.39 -2.39 -38.56
C LEU A 115 5.63 -3.23 -38.24
N LYS A 116 5.53 -4.56 -38.37
CA LYS A 116 6.65 -5.47 -38.15
C LYS A 116 7.83 -5.16 -39.06
N LYS A 117 7.57 -4.96 -40.36
CA LYS A 117 8.60 -4.68 -41.36
C LYS A 117 9.30 -3.34 -41.15
N ASN A 118 8.62 -2.36 -40.56
CA ASN A 118 9.14 -1.00 -40.39
C ASN A 118 9.52 -0.68 -38.94
N THR A 119 9.70 -1.69 -38.09
CA THR A 119 10.00 -1.52 -36.64
C THR A 119 11.15 -0.55 -36.40
N ASP A 120 12.25 -0.64 -37.16
CA ASP A 120 13.43 0.22 -36.99
C ASP A 120 13.10 1.72 -37.17
N LYS A 121 12.28 2.05 -38.18
CA LYS A 121 11.82 3.42 -38.42
C LYS A 121 10.99 3.95 -37.25
N PHE A 122 10.11 3.12 -36.68
CA PHE A 122 9.33 3.51 -35.50
C PHE A 122 10.22 3.67 -34.26
N MET A 123 11.27 2.86 -34.13
CA MET A 123 12.24 2.99 -33.04
C MET A 123 13.06 4.27 -33.12
N GLU A 124 13.49 4.69 -34.32
CA GLU A 124 14.16 5.99 -34.52
C GLU A 124 13.26 7.16 -34.10
N LYS A 125 11.98 7.11 -34.45
CA LYS A 125 11.00 8.12 -34.02
C LYS A 125 10.75 8.07 -32.51
N PHE A 126 10.63 6.89 -31.93
CA PHE A 126 10.53 6.73 -30.47
C PHE A 126 11.73 7.39 -29.77
N GLU A 127 12.95 7.09 -30.20
CA GLU A 127 14.17 7.66 -29.59
C GLU A 127 14.21 9.19 -29.75
N ARG A 128 13.80 9.72 -30.91
CA ARG A 128 13.75 11.16 -31.17
C ARG A 128 12.66 11.90 -30.38
N ASP A 129 11.46 11.34 -30.32
CA ASP A 129 10.27 12.03 -29.80
C ASP A 129 10.09 11.79 -28.28
N VAL A 130 10.50 10.62 -27.77
CA VAL A 130 10.42 10.28 -26.34
C VAL A 130 11.69 10.69 -25.59
N GLN A 131 12.84 10.70 -26.28
CA GLN A 131 14.17 11.04 -25.73
C GLN A 131 14.47 10.38 -24.38
N PRO A 132 14.39 9.04 -24.28
CA PRO A 132 14.68 8.34 -23.04
C PRO A 132 16.16 8.53 -22.66
N LYS A 133 16.44 8.92 -21.42
CA LYS A 133 17.80 9.29 -20.97
C LYS A 133 18.76 8.10 -20.98
N GLU A 134 18.32 6.96 -20.44
CA GLU A 134 19.06 5.70 -20.43
C GLU A 134 18.06 4.54 -20.29
N ILE A 135 18.08 3.59 -21.22
CA ILE A 135 17.17 2.44 -21.21
C ILE A 135 17.91 1.23 -20.65
N LEU A 136 17.46 0.72 -19.50
CA LEU A 136 18.03 -0.47 -18.87
C LEU A 136 17.55 -1.76 -19.55
N GLU A 137 16.27 -1.79 -19.92
CA GLU A 137 15.66 -2.92 -20.62
C GLU A 137 14.55 -2.42 -21.55
N LYS A 138 14.40 -3.06 -22.71
CA LYS A 138 13.44 -2.69 -23.74
C LYS A 138 12.78 -3.93 -24.32
N GLN A 139 11.45 -3.93 -24.34
CA GLN A 139 10.64 -4.92 -25.04
C GLN A 139 9.79 -4.21 -26.09
N VAL A 140 9.89 -4.67 -27.34
CA VAL A 140 9.05 -4.20 -28.44
C VAL A 140 8.11 -5.33 -28.82
N VAL A 141 6.81 -5.11 -28.67
CA VAL A 141 5.77 -6.09 -28.99
C VAL A 141 4.82 -5.48 -30.02
N LEU A 142 4.47 -6.26 -31.03
CA LEU A 142 3.33 -5.94 -31.89
C LEU A 142 2.06 -6.32 -31.15
N ALA A 143 1.25 -5.32 -30.80
CA ALA A 143 -0.03 -5.52 -30.13
C ALA A 143 -1.16 -4.97 -31.01
N THR A 144 -2.36 -5.52 -30.86
CA THR A 144 -3.57 -4.90 -31.42
C THR A 144 -4.36 -4.27 -30.29
N LEU A 145 -4.75 -3.01 -30.43
CA LEU A 145 -5.67 -2.33 -29.53
C LEU A 145 -6.94 -2.03 -30.29
N ASP A 146 -8.06 -2.20 -29.62
CA ASP A 146 -9.29 -1.55 -30.06
C ASP A 146 -9.13 -0.03 -29.94
N PRO A 147 -9.41 0.77 -30.97
CA PRO A 147 -9.54 2.21 -30.82
C PRO A 147 -10.79 2.52 -30.01
N LEU A 148 -10.66 3.61 -29.25
CA LEU A 148 -11.73 4.37 -28.58
C LEU A 148 -12.87 4.84 -29.51
N VAL A 149 -12.84 4.52 -30.81
CA VAL A 149 -13.81 4.97 -31.84
C VAL A 149 -13.97 3.88 -32.92
N ASP A 150 -15.22 3.49 -33.20
CA ASP A 150 -15.73 2.62 -34.28
C ASP A 150 -15.58 1.08 -34.19
N GLY A 151 -14.93 0.52 -33.15
CA GLY A 151 -14.97 -0.94 -32.87
C GLY A 151 -14.15 -1.83 -33.82
N GLU A 152 -13.19 -1.26 -34.56
CA GLU A 152 -12.24 -1.99 -35.42
C GLU A 152 -10.88 -2.13 -34.74
N LEU A 153 -10.37 -3.36 -34.50
CA LEU A 153 -9.05 -3.57 -33.89
C LEU A 153 -7.92 -2.93 -34.72
N LYS A 154 -7.28 -1.87 -34.20
CA LYS A 154 -6.14 -1.22 -34.84
C LYS A 154 -4.83 -1.80 -34.30
N PRO A 155 -3.86 -2.15 -35.16
CA PRO A 155 -2.55 -2.61 -34.71
C PRO A 155 -1.67 -1.43 -34.31
N TYR A 156 -0.90 -1.61 -33.23
CA TYR A 156 0.04 -0.63 -32.71
C TYR A 156 1.38 -1.31 -32.39
N LEU A 157 2.46 -0.55 -32.46
CA LEU A 157 3.73 -0.96 -31.89
C LEU A 157 3.75 -0.56 -30.42
N GLU A 158 3.78 -1.55 -29.53
CA GLU A 158 3.90 -1.34 -28.09
C GLU A 158 5.37 -1.44 -27.70
N ILE A 159 5.89 -0.35 -27.14
CA ILE A 159 7.24 -0.27 -26.61
C ILE A 159 7.12 -0.20 -25.09
N LYS A 160 7.60 -1.23 -24.40
CA LYS A 160 7.80 -1.21 -22.96
C LYS A 160 9.27 -1.05 -22.67
N PHE A 161 9.62 -0.11 -21.80
CA PHE A 161 11.03 0.09 -21.45
C PHE A 161 11.17 0.54 -20.00
N ILE A 162 12.32 0.19 -19.43
CA ILE A 162 12.73 0.63 -18.11
C ILE A 162 13.72 1.76 -18.31
N GLU A 163 13.37 2.96 -17.88
CA GLU A 163 14.28 4.10 -17.88
C GLU A 163 15.11 4.12 -16.59
N ALA A 164 16.43 4.22 -16.69
CA ALA A 164 17.36 4.11 -15.56
C ALA A 164 17.11 5.15 -14.45
N TYR A 165 16.51 6.28 -14.83
CA TYR A 165 16.28 7.43 -13.95
C TYR A 165 14.94 7.41 -13.22
N ASN A 166 13.94 6.73 -13.77
CA ASN A 166 12.60 6.68 -13.18
C ASN A 166 12.30 5.30 -12.55
N LYS A 167 13.12 4.30 -12.90
CA LYS A 167 12.88 2.84 -12.81
C LYS A 167 11.38 2.54 -12.79
N GLY A 168 10.63 3.10 -13.72
CA GLY A 168 9.24 2.73 -13.99
C GLY A 168 9.22 1.92 -15.27
N ILE A 169 8.29 0.97 -15.36
CA ILE A 169 7.96 0.35 -16.65
C ILE A 169 7.13 1.39 -17.41
N GLU A 170 7.77 2.09 -18.34
CA GLU A 170 7.10 2.99 -19.27
C GLU A 170 6.52 2.17 -20.42
N ARG A 171 5.34 2.58 -20.89
CA ARG A 171 4.68 2.02 -22.06
C ARG A 171 4.33 3.13 -23.02
N VAL A 172 4.72 2.94 -24.28
CA VAL A 172 4.41 3.84 -25.39
C VAL A 172 3.75 3.04 -26.50
N LEU A 173 2.69 3.61 -27.07
CA LEU A 173 1.98 3.06 -28.22
C LEU A 173 2.16 3.94 -29.44
N ILE A 174 2.59 3.33 -30.54
CA ILE A 174 2.80 4.01 -31.82
C ILE A 174 1.87 3.41 -32.87
N ASP A 175 1.10 4.26 -33.55
CA ASP A 175 0.19 3.84 -34.62
C ASP A 175 0.91 3.63 -35.97
N SER A 176 0.18 3.13 -36.96
CA SER A 176 0.72 2.90 -38.31
C SER A 176 1.09 4.18 -39.09
N GLN A 177 0.65 5.35 -38.62
CA GLN A 177 1.01 6.67 -39.16
C GLN A 177 2.18 7.29 -38.38
N GLU A 178 2.81 6.51 -37.49
CA GLU A 178 3.94 6.89 -36.67
C GLU A 178 3.59 7.78 -35.47
N ASN A 179 2.31 8.06 -35.18
CA ASN A 179 1.95 8.90 -34.03
C ASN A 179 2.06 8.14 -32.71
N ILE A 180 2.60 8.80 -31.68
CA ILE A 180 2.44 8.32 -30.29
C ILE A 180 1.01 8.60 -29.87
N VAL A 181 0.21 7.56 -29.72
CA VAL A 181 -1.22 7.68 -29.40
C VAL A 181 -1.52 7.54 -27.90
N ASP A 182 -0.57 6.99 -27.14
CA ASP A 182 -0.69 6.80 -25.69
C ASP A 182 0.70 6.60 -25.09
N ARG A 183 0.90 7.16 -23.90
CA ARG A 183 2.11 6.99 -23.08
C ARG A 183 1.70 6.91 -21.61
N GLN A 184 2.10 5.84 -20.94
CA GLN A 184 1.73 5.59 -19.55
C GLN A 184 2.89 4.96 -18.77
N THR A 185 3.05 5.36 -17.52
CA THR A 185 3.84 4.61 -16.54
C THR A 185 2.99 3.46 -16.02
N VAL A 186 3.38 2.23 -16.33
CA VAL A 186 2.61 1.00 -16.08
C VAL A 186 2.93 0.39 -14.71
N SER A 187 4.13 0.62 -14.19
CA SER A 187 4.56 0.18 -12.86
C SER A 187 5.76 0.99 -12.39
N PHE A 188 5.94 1.18 -11.09
CA PHE A 188 7.22 1.60 -10.51
C PHE A 188 8.01 0.33 -10.16
N HIS A 189 9.28 0.22 -10.53
CA HIS A 189 10.19 -0.67 -9.84
C HIS A 189 10.35 -0.09 -8.45
N LEU A 190 9.58 -0.63 -7.51
CA LEU A 190 9.86 -0.49 -6.10
C LEU A 190 11.25 -1.08 -5.89
N VAL A 191 12.18 -0.21 -5.51
CA VAL A 191 13.52 -0.62 -5.13
C VAL A 191 13.52 -0.91 -3.64
N GLU A 192 14.16 -1.99 -3.23
CA GLU A 192 14.39 -2.24 -1.82
C GLU A 192 15.49 -1.28 -1.35
N GLY A 193 15.10 -0.20 -0.68
CA GLY A 193 16.01 0.71 -0.02
C GLY A 193 16.44 0.16 1.34
N LYS A 194 17.52 0.70 1.90
CA LYS A 194 17.90 0.47 3.29
C LYS A 194 18.45 1.73 3.93
N ALA A 195 18.27 1.83 5.23
CA ALA A 195 18.73 2.94 6.03
C ALA A 195 19.43 2.45 7.29
N ARG A 196 20.49 3.13 7.70
CA ARG A 196 21.08 2.92 9.03
C ARG A 196 20.25 3.70 10.05
N VAL A 197 19.50 2.99 10.90
CA VAL A 197 18.52 3.53 11.85
C VAL A 197 18.44 2.68 13.11
N TYR A 198 17.83 3.22 14.16
CA TYR A 198 17.38 2.45 15.32
C TYR A 198 16.06 1.75 15.01
N SER A 199 15.93 0.48 15.39
CA SER A 199 14.66 -0.25 15.18
C SER A 199 13.61 0.08 16.24
N GLY A 200 14.05 0.56 17.41
CA GLY A 200 13.25 1.11 18.51
C GLY A 200 13.88 2.42 18.98
N THR A 201 13.99 2.62 20.29
CA THR A 201 14.74 3.77 20.84
C THR A 201 16.25 3.53 20.77
N PRO A 202 17.08 4.58 20.86
CA PRO A 202 18.53 4.42 20.99
C PRO A 202 18.98 3.67 22.26
N GLU A 203 18.09 3.50 23.24
CA GLU A 203 18.39 2.79 24.50
C GLU A 203 18.04 1.30 24.44
N ASP A 204 17.07 0.91 23.60
CA ASP A 204 16.57 -0.47 23.48
C ASP A 204 17.00 -1.19 22.20
N SER A 205 17.67 -0.50 21.27
CA SER A 205 18.05 -1.06 19.98
C SER A 205 19.40 -0.56 19.47
N ASP A 206 20.11 -1.46 18.79
CA ASP A 206 21.36 -1.13 18.12
C ASP A 206 21.09 -0.44 16.78
N LEU A 207 22.01 0.45 16.40
CA LEU A 207 22.01 1.08 15.08
C LEU A 207 22.32 0.01 14.01
N ALA A 208 21.39 -0.20 13.08
CA ALA A 208 21.52 -1.25 12.06
C ALA A 208 20.94 -0.81 10.71
N PHE A 209 21.37 -1.50 9.64
CA PHE A 209 20.75 -1.31 8.32
C PHE A 209 19.39 -2.01 8.27
N MET A 210 18.33 -1.21 8.28
CA MET A 210 16.95 -1.67 8.16
C MET A 210 16.42 -1.44 6.75
N LYS A 211 15.61 -2.39 6.26
CA LYS A 211 14.96 -2.31 4.94
C LYS A 211 13.87 -1.22 4.94
N LEU A 212 13.90 -0.35 3.94
CA LEU A 212 12.82 0.58 3.60
C LEU A 212 12.00 -0.04 2.46
N ARG A 213 10.68 -0.15 2.65
CA ARG A 213 9.80 -0.84 1.68
C ARG A 213 9.24 0.12 0.65
N ASP A 214 8.90 -0.46 -0.50
CA ASP A 214 8.12 0.20 -1.54
C ASP A 214 8.67 1.57 -1.98
N MET A 215 9.99 1.76 -1.94
CA MET A 215 10.59 3.07 -2.22
C MET A 215 10.43 3.46 -3.68
N SER A 216 10.10 4.74 -3.89
CA SER A 216 10.10 5.37 -5.20
C SER A 216 11.53 5.55 -5.70
N ASP A 217 11.77 5.29 -6.99
CA ASP A 217 13.10 5.43 -7.58
C ASP A 217 13.45 6.89 -7.95
N ASN A 218 13.23 7.83 -7.03
CA ASN A 218 13.64 9.22 -7.20
C ASN A 218 14.84 9.61 -6.30
N GLY A 219 15.33 8.63 -5.52
CA GLY A 219 16.46 8.76 -4.60
C GLY A 219 16.12 9.48 -3.30
N TYR A 220 14.87 9.90 -3.07
CA TYR A 220 14.46 10.53 -1.82
C TYR A 220 13.78 9.52 -0.89
N LEU A 221 13.59 9.91 0.37
CA LEU A 221 12.75 9.20 1.34
C LEU A 221 11.26 9.32 0.96
N GLU A 222 10.88 8.63 -0.12
CA GLU A 222 9.53 8.59 -0.66
C GLU A 222 9.13 7.18 -1.11
N SER A 223 7.83 6.92 -1.01
CA SER A 223 7.11 5.77 -1.57
C SER A 223 5.73 6.23 -2.04
N PRO A 224 4.95 5.38 -2.72
CA PRO A 224 3.54 5.69 -3.01
C PRO A 224 2.69 6.01 -1.76
N LYS A 225 3.15 5.59 -0.57
CA LYS A 225 2.43 5.74 0.70
C LYS A 225 2.96 6.86 1.58
N LEU A 226 4.24 7.23 1.46
CA LEU A 226 4.91 8.17 2.36
C LEU A 226 5.78 9.15 1.57
N LYS A 227 5.75 10.42 1.96
CA LYS A 227 6.66 11.43 1.41
C LYS A 227 7.25 12.25 2.55
N LEU A 228 8.57 12.30 2.63
CA LEU A 228 9.24 13.08 3.67
C LEU A 228 9.90 14.35 3.14
N GLN A 229 9.75 15.41 3.95
CA GLN A 229 10.40 16.71 3.79
C GLN A 229 10.90 17.23 5.14
N SER A 230 11.82 18.18 5.09
CA SER A 230 12.32 18.91 6.25
C SER A 230 12.10 20.41 6.06
N VAL A 231 11.83 21.12 7.16
CA VAL A 231 11.73 22.59 7.18
C VAL A 231 13.10 23.25 7.27
N SER A 232 14.06 22.62 7.95
CA SER A 232 15.36 23.23 8.28
C SER A 232 16.51 22.83 7.36
N SER A 233 16.33 21.80 6.55
CA SER A 233 17.39 21.22 5.74
C SER A 233 16.90 20.72 4.40
N GLU A 234 17.85 20.55 3.46
CA GLU A 234 17.58 19.87 2.20
C GLU A 234 17.10 18.43 2.44
N ARG A 235 16.31 17.94 1.48
CA ARG A 235 15.78 16.57 1.53
C ARG A 235 16.91 15.58 1.38
N VAL A 236 16.98 14.60 2.27
CA VAL A 236 17.96 13.52 2.15
C VAL A 236 17.78 12.77 0.83
N GLN A 237 18.88 12.63 0.09
CA GLN A 237 18.91 11.97 -1.21
C GLN A 237 20.01 10.90 -1.27
N SER A 238 19.69 9.73 -1.84
CA SER A 238 20.60 8.64 -2.10
C SER A 238 20.32 7.99 -3.46
N LYS A 239 21.32 7.98 -4.36
CA LYS A 239 21.18 7.42 -5.72
C LYS A 239 21.00 5.90 -5.74
N ASN A 240 21.54 5.22 -4.74
CA ASN A 240 21.49 3.76 -4.61
C ASN A 240 20.49 3.29 -3.54
N HIS A 241 19.67 4.21 -3.00
CA HIS A 241 18.68 3.94 -1.94
C HIS A 241 19.29 3.36 -0.66
N VAL A 242 20.55 3.70 -0.39
CA VAL A 242 21.23 3.43 0.87
C VAL A 242 21.40 4.75 1.62
N PHE A 243 20.70 4.89 2.74
CA PHE A 243 20.73 6.08 3.60
C PHE A 243 21.58 5.77 4.83
N ASP A 244 22.86 6.13 4.78
CA ASP A 244 23.86 5.83 5.81
C ASP A 244 24.31 7.11 6.52
N LEU A 245 23.42 7.67 7.34
CA LEU A 245 23.71 8.84 8.16
C LEU A 245 24.11 8.41 9.57
N SER A 246 24.96 9.18 10.25
CA SER A 246 25.25 8.96 11.67
C SER A 246 24.18 9.62 12.54
N PRO A 247 23.92 9.12 13.77
CA PRO A 247 22.95 9.76 14.67
C PRO A 247 23.24 11.22 15.02
N GLU A 248 24.48 11.67 14.82
CA GLU A 248 24.92 13.07 15.02
C GLU A 248 24.64 13.97 13.81
N ASP A 249 24.33 13.40 12.63
CA ASP A 249 23.91 14.17 11.46
C ASP A 249 22.50 14.74 11.71
N PRO A 250 22.28 16.06 11.59
CA PRO A 250 20.96 16.66 11.75
C PRO A 250 19.90 16.07 10.80
N ASN A 251 20.30 15.49 9.67
CA ASN A 251 19.40 14.85 8.73
C ASN A 251 19.04 13.40 9.10
N PHE A 252 19.63 12.85 10.16
CA PHE A 252 19.28 11.50 10.66
C PHE A 252 17.79 11.41 11.03
N ASP A 253 17.24 12.48 11.60
CA ASP A 253 15.82 12.61 11.94
C ASP A 253 14.89 12.33 10.74
N GLN A 254 15.28 12.78 9.54
CA GLN A 254 14.54 12.50 8.31
C GLN A 254 14.46 10.98 8.07
N VAL A 255 15.60 10.29 8.16
CA VAL A 255 15.70 8.86 7.88
C VAL A 255 14.97 8.02 8.94
N GLN A 256 15.13 8.39 10.21
CA GLN A 256 14.52 7.70 11.35
C GLN A 256 13.00 7.84 11.36
N ALA A 257 12.48 9.06 11.14
CA ALA A 257 11.04 9.29 11.05
C ALA A 257 10.40 8.56 9.87
N TYR A 258 11.05 8.56 8.70
CA TYR A 258 10.57 7.79 7.55
C TYR A 258 10.49 6.29 7.86
N TYR A 259 11.53 5.73 8.49
CA TYR A 259 11.57 4.32 8.85
C TYR A 259 10.40 3.93 9.79
N PHE A 260 10.17 4.68 10.87
CA PHE A 260 9.06 4.40 11.78
C PHE A 260 7.70 4.54 11.10
N ALA A 261 7.51 5.57 10.28
CA ALA A 261 6.27 5.72 9.53
C ALA A 261 6.04 4.60 8.50
N ASP A 262 7.10 4.13 7.84
CA ASP A 262 7.03 2.94 6.99
C ASP A 262 6.57 1.75 7.83
N ARG A 263 7.25 1.44 8.95
CA ARG A 263 6.88 0.34 9.86
C ARG A 263 5.41 0.40 10.29
N ALA A 264 4.93 1.56 10.73
CA ALA A 264 3.56 1.77 11.15
C ALA A 264 2.56 1.52 10.02
N THR A 265 2.76 2.13 8.84
CA THR A 265 1.84 1.95 7.69
C THR A 265 1.75 0.51 7.21
N ASP A 266 2.85 -0.25 7.22
CA ASP A 266 2.82 -1.67 6.88
C ASP A 266 2.19 -2.54 7.95
N TRP A 267 2.31 -2.17 9.23
CA TRP A 267 1.59 -2.88 10.29
C TRP A 267 0.08 -2.78 10.07
N TYR A 268 -0.45 -1.59 9.77
CA TYR A 268 -1.87 -1.41 9.43
C TYR A 268 -2.30 -2.26 8.23
N LYS A 269 -1.47 -2.32 7.19
CA LYS A 269 -1.73 -3.16 6.01
C LYS A 269 -1.70 -4.65 6.36
N SER A 270 -0.65 -5.13 7.00
CA SER A 270 -0.40 -6.56 7.21
C SER A 270 -1.24 -7.15 8.33
N GLN A 271 -1.50 -6.40 9.40
CA GLN A 271 -2.22 -6.88 10.57
C GLN A 271 -3.72 -6.60 10.48
N LEU A 272 -4.13 -5.50 9.85
CA LEU A 272 -5.53 -5.07 9.81
C LEU A 272 -6.12 -5.06 8.39
N GLY A 273 -5.30 -5.20 7.34
CA GLY A 273 -5.77 -5.11 5.95
C GLY A 273 -6.16 -3.69 5.54
N ILE A 274 -5.69 -2.66 6.26
CA ILE A 274 -6.10 -1.27 6.06
C ILE A 274 -5.00 -0.50 5.34
N GLU A 275 -5.36 0.17 4.25
CA GLU A 275 -4.46 1.06 3.50
C GLU A 275 -5.05 2.46 3.33
N LEU A 276 -4.21 3.49 3.40
CA LEU A 276 -4.60 4.85 3.05
C LEU A 276 -4.69 5.01 1.53
N ARG A 277 -5.61 5.84 1.03
CA ARG A 277 -5.64 6.23 -0.38
C ARG A 277 -4.63 7.36 -0.59
N GLY A 278 -3.59 7.19 -1.42
CA GLY A 278 -2.56 8.22 -1.65
C GLY A 278 -1.53 8.32 -0.50
N SER A 279 -0.58 9.24 -0.62
CA SER A 279 0.54 9.37 0.33
C SER A 279 0.22 10.18 1.58
N LEU A 280 0.87 9.83 2.69
CA LEU A 280 0.98 10.64 3.90
C LEU A 280 2.26 11.49 3.79
N GLU A 281 2.16 12.79 4.08
CA GLU A 281 3.30 13.69 4.12
C GLU A 281 3.88 13.71 5.54
N ILE A 282 5.21 13.67 5.66
CA ILE A 282 5.94 13.80 6.93
C ILE A 282 6.84 15.01 6.79
N GLU A 283 6.66 15.99 7.68
CA GLU A 283 7.44 17.22 7.73
C GLU A 283 8.19 17.26 9.07
N VAL A 284 9.51 17.17 9.02
CA VAL A 284 10.38 17.19 10.22
C VAL A 284 11.04 18.56 10.41
N HIS A 285 11.59 18.79 11.60
CA HIS A 285 12.22 20.05 12.03
C HIS A 285 11.26 21.24 12.00
N VAL A 286 9.98 21.00 12.30
CA VAL A 286 8.95 22.04 12.30
C VAL A 286 9.25 23.11 13.35
N GLY A 287 9.17 24.36 12.92
CA GLY A 287 9.46 25.54 13.73
C GLY A 287 10.90 26.04 13.67
N ALA A 288 11.78 25.33 12.94
CA ALA A 288 13.15 25.78 12.73
C ALA A 288 13.23 27.24 12.21
N PRO A 289 14.26 28.00 12.60
CA PRO A 289 15.43 27.56 13.39
C PRO A 289 15.15 27.37 14.89
N ASP A 290 13.97 27.76 15.39
CA ASP A 290 13.60 27.54 16.78
C ASP A 290 13.22 26.07 17.03
N LYS A 291 13.65 25.53 18.17
CA LYS A 291 13.27 24.19 18.57
C LYS A 291 11.86 24.18 19.15
N THR A 292 11.00 23.32 18.62
CA THR A 292 9.60 23.21 19.05
C THR A 292 9.26 21.80 19.52
N ASN A 293 8.25 21.71 20.39
CA ASN A 293 7.65 20.44 20.82
C ASN A 293 6.48 20.01 19.92
N ALA A 294 6.47 20.45 18.65
CA ALA A 294 5.40 20.10 17.73
C ALA A 294 5.43 18.60 17.41
N ALA A 295 4.34 17.90 17.71
CA ALA A 295 4.06 16.56 17.21
C ALA A 295 2.56 16.51 16.97
N PHE A 296 2.16 16.55 15.69
CA PHE A 296 0.74 16.49 15.33
C PHE A 296 0.51 16.05 13.89
N TYR A 297 -0.60 15.36 13.69
CA TYR A 297 -1.18 15.06 12.40
C TYR A 297 -2.33 16.01 12.08
N TYR A 298 -2.33 16.55 10.85
CA TYR A 298 -3.49 17.24 10.30
C TYR A 298 -3.54 17.12 8.78
N ASN A 299 -4.70 16.77 8.24
CA ASN A 299 -4.97 16.73 6.80
C ASN A 299 -3.90 15.99 6.01
N ARG A 300 -3.66 14.72 6.39
CA ARG A 300 -2.68 13.83 5.74
C ARG A 300 -1.22 14.28 5.84
N LYS A 301 -0.91 15.18 6.76
CA LYS A 301 0.44 15.65 7.03
C LYS A 301 0.77 15.51 8.51
N ILE A 302 1.83 14.76 8.80
CA ILE A 302 2.49 14.67 10.10
C ILE A 302 3.53 15.78 10.19
N ARG A 303 3.57 16.47 11.32
CA ARG A 303 4.53 17.53 11.63
C ARG A 303 5.25 17.22 12.93
N LEU A 304 6.57 17.19 12.85
CA LEU A 304 7.45 16.84 13.95
C LEU A 304 8.51 17.94 14.12
N GLY A 305 8.61 18.49 15.33
CA GLY A 305 9.67 19.38 15.76
C GLY A 305 10.89 18.60 16.27
N GLU A 306 11.92 19.33 16.68
CA GLU A 306 13.14 18.73 17.24
C GLU A 306 13.03 18.44 18.76
N GLY A 307 12.07 19.06 19.45
CA GLY A 307 12.02 19.12 20.91
C GLY A 307 12.85 20.28 21.48
N ASP A 308 12.31 20.97 22.47
CA ASP A 308 12.90 22.16 23.12
C ASP A 308 14.15 21.87 23.98
N GLY A 309 14.48 20.60 24.22
CA GLY A 309 15.57 20.17 25.10
C GLY A 309 15.26 20.32 26.60
N ILE A 310 14.01 20.65 26.96
CA ILE A 310 13.54 20.82 28.35
C ILE A 310 12.40 19.85 28.63
N THR A 311 11.36 19.88 27.81
CA THR A 311 10.19 19.02 27.86
C THR A 311 10.36 17.82 26.95
N TYR A 312 10.83 18.05 25.73
CA TYR A 312 11.05 17.01 24.75
C TYR A 312 12.41 17.13 24.06
N GLN A 313 12.93 15.99 23.61
CA GLN A 313 14.09 15.86 22.75
C GLN A 313 13.78 14.92 21.59
N LYS A 314 14.42 15.14 20.45
CA LYS A 314 14.53 14.17 19.34
C LYS A 314 13.20 13.48 19.01
N LEU A 315 12.11 14.25 18.90
CA LEU A 315 10.76 13.71 18.66
C LEU A 315 10.69 12.78 17.44
N CYS A 316 11.47 13.09 16.39
CA CYS A 316 11.57 12.28 15.18
C CYS A 316 12.22 10.90 15.39
N GLN A 317 12.97 10.72 16.48
CA GLN A 317 13.68 9.49 16.83
C GLN A 317 12.93 8.62 17.85
N ASP A 318 11.79 9.07 18.37
CA ASP A 318 10.95 8.26 19.25
C ASP A 318 9.91 7.47 18.43
N PRO A 319 9.96 6.13 18.43
CA PRO A 319 9.05 5.31 17.64
C PRO A 319 7.59 5.50 18.02
N THR A 320 7.30 5.76 19.30
CA THR A 320 5.93 5.92 19.79
C THR A 320 5.34 7.24 19.35
N VAL A 321 6.12 8.33 19.33
CA VAL A 321 5.68 9.64 18.83
C VAL A 321 5.35 9.55 17.34
N VAL A 322 6.29 9.08 16.50
CA VAL A 322 6.06 9.02 15.05
C VAL A 322 4.90 8.08 14.71
N THR A 323 4.81 6.93 15.39
CA THR A 323 3.74 5.96 15.16
C THR A 323 2.37 6.47 15.60
N HIS A 324 2.31 7.23 16.70
CA HIS A 324 1.08 7.87 17.16
C HIS A 324 0.54 8.83 16.10
N GLU A 325 1.41 9.67 15.54
CA GLU A 325 1.00 10.62 14.49
C GLU A 325 0.56 9.93 13.19
N VAL A 326 1.19 8.81 12.82
CA VAL A 326 0.70 7.97 11.72
C VAL A 326 -0.68 7.38 12.04
N SER A 327 -0.89 6.95 13.28
CA SER A 327 -2.14 6.31 13.71
C SER A 327 -3.34 7.24 13.54
N HIS A 328 -3.18 8.56 13.72
CA HIS A 328 -4.26 9.51 13.45
C HIS A 328 -4.81 9.43 12.03
N ALA A 329 -3.96 9.22 11.01
CA ALA A 329 -4.42 9.11 9.63
C ALA A 329 -5.33 7.89 9.40
N PHE A 330 -5.05 6.80 10.11
CA PHE A 330 -5.86 5.57 10.05
C PHE A 330 -7.12 5.69 10.90
N VAL A 331 -7.04 6.28 12.08
CA VAL A 331 -8.19 6.55 12.94
C VAL A 331 -9.18 7.47 12.22
N GLU A 332 -8.71 8.58 11.64
CA GLU A 332 -9.55 9.49 10.84
C GLU A 332 -10.22 8.76 9.67
N LYS A 333 -9.49 7.89 8.95
CA LYS A 333 -10.05 7.09 7.85
C LYS A 333 -11.16 6.14 8.31
N LEU A 334 -11.03 5.54 9.50
CA LEU A 334 -11.93 4.50 9.98
C LEU A 334 -13.23 5.06 10.59
N SER A 335 -13.14 6.14 11.35
CA SER A 335 -14.25 6.66 12.16
C SER A 335 -14.65 8.10 11.81
N GLY A 336 -13.72 8.89 11.25
CA GLY A 336 -13.90 10.31 11.03
C GLY A 336 -13.98 11.14 12.32
N LEU A 337 -13.54 10.58 13.47
CA LEU A 337 -13.51 11.27 14.76
C LEU A 337 -12.84 12.65 14.65
N LYS A 338 -13.47 13.67 15.24
CA LYS A 338 -12.90 15.02 15.29
C LYS A 338 -11.90 15.16 16.43
N PRO A 339 -10.76 15.85 16.24
CA PRO A 339 -9.69 15.99 17.23
C PRO A 339 -10.02 17.05 18.29
N GLN A 340 -11.22 17.00 18.87
CA GLN A 340 -11.70 17.99 19.83
C GLN A 340 -12.71 17.40 20.81
N GLY A 341 -12.68 17.85 22.06
CA GLY A 341 -13.55 17.34 23.12
C GLY A 341 -13.46 15.81 23.26
N GLU A 342 -14.58 15.18 23.60
CA GLU A 342 -14.65 13.72 23.81
C GLU A 342 -14.30 12.89 22.57
N SER A 343 -14.67 13.33 21.36
CA SER A 343 -14.28 12.63 20.14
C SER A 343 -12.77 12.69 19.90
N GLY A 344 -12.14 13.78 20.36
CA GLY A 344 -10.70 13.92 20.40
C GLY A 344 -10.08 12.93 21.38
N SER A 345 -10.62 12.81 22.60
CA SER A 345 -10.13 11.85 23.60
C SER A 345 -10.24 10.42 23.10
N LEU A 346 -11.32 10.08 22.39
CA LEU A 346 -11.45 8.80 21.68
C LEU A 346 -10.34 8.65 20.63
N SER A 347 -10.15 9.65 19.76
CA SER A 347 -9.10 9.61 18.74
C SER A 347 -7.71 9.36 19.33
N GLU A 348 -7.32 10.10 20.36
CA GLU A 348 -6.06 9.91 21.10
C GLU A 348 -5.94 8.49 21.66
N ALA A 349 -7.02 7.97 22.25
CA ALA A 349 -7.02 6.65 22.87
C ALA A 349 -6.77 5.53 21.86
N PHE A 350 -7.42 5.59 20.70
CA PHE A 350 -7.18 4.61 19.64
C PHE A 350 -5.78 4.76 19.03
N CYS A 351 -5.26 5.99 18.91
CA CYS A 351 -3.88 6.21 18.44
C CYS A 351 -2.86 5.63 19.42
N ASP A 352 -3.01 5.85 20.72
CA ASP A 352 -2.16 5.23 21.74
C ASP A 352 -2.27 3.71 21.74
N TYR A 353 -3.49 3.16 21.61
CA TYR A 353 -3.70 1.73 21.52
C TYR A 353 -2.99 1.13 20.30
N PHE A 354 -3.19 1.65 19.08
CA PHE A 354 -2.51 1.11 17.90
C PHE A 354 -0.99 1.30 17.98
N THR A 355 -0.53 2.43 18.50
CA THR A 355 0.89 2.68 18.76
C THR A 355 1.49 1.61 19.64
N SER A 356 0.81 1.22 20.73
CA SER A 356 1.28 0.14 21.60
C SER A 356 1.36 -1.21 20.90
N GLN A 357 0.47 -1.49 19.96
CA GLN A 357 0.48 -2.76 19.22
C GLN A 357 1.62 -2.79 18.18
N ILE A 358 1.96 -1.64 17.62
CA ILE A 358 3.03 -1.48 16.61
C ILE A 358 4.40 -1.52 17.29
N THR A 359 4.57 -0.73 18.35
CA THR A 359 5.84 -0.53 19.07
C THR A 359 6.07 -1.57 20.15
N LYS A 360 5.04 -2.32 20.55
CA LYS A 360 5.05 -3.36 21.58
C LYS A 360 5.40 -2.83 22.98
N THR A 361 5.11 -1.56 23.24
CA THR A 361 5.23 -0.92 24.56
C THR A 361 3.90 -0.27 24.96
N PRO A 362 3.48 -0.33 26.24
CA PRO A 362 2.32 0.42 26.71
C PRO A 362 2.63 1.90 26.95
N ARG A 363 3.89 2.32 26.88
CA ARG A 363 4.35 3.67 27.25
C ARG A 363 4.53 4.54 26.01
N MET A 364 4.24 5.83 26.16
CA MET A 364 4.34 6.83 25.11
C MET A 364 5.45 7.84 25.42
N ALA A 365 6.21 8.19 24.39
CA ALA A 365 7.35 9.09 24.42
C ALA A 365 8.45 8.68 25.42
N GLU A 366 8.81 7.39 25.47
CA GLU A 366 9.85 6.87 26.37
C GLU A 366 11.24 7.49 26.12
N TYR A 367 11.55 7.84 24.87
CA TYR A 367 12.83 8.45 24.52
C TYR A 367 12.76 9.97 24.41
N ALA A 368 11.64 10.47 23.89
CA ALA A 368 11.51 11.90 23.62
C ALA A 368 11.16 12.72 24.85
N TYR A 369 10.47 12.17 25.85
CA TYR A 369 10.05 12.93 27.03
C TYR A 369 11.18 13.00 28.06
N ILE A 370 11.57 14.22 28.45
CA ILE A 370 12.68 14.45 29.37
C ILE A 370 12.27 14.38 30.86
N PRO A 371 11.12 14.94 31.28
CA PRO A 371 10.80 15.05 32.71
C PRO A 371 10.65 13.72 33.46
N ASP A 372 10.20 12.67 32.78
CA ASP A 372 9.94 11.34 33.37
C ASP A 372 10.26 10.23 32.35
N PRO A 373 10.36 8.94 32.77
CA PRO A 373 10.66 7.83 31.87
C PRO A 373 9.70 7.64 30.68
N TYR A 374 8.52 8.26 30.73
CA TYR A 374 7.54 8.30 29.64
C TYR A 374 6.52 9.41 29.91
N ARG A 375 5.86 9.91 28.86
CA ARG A 375 4.84 10.96 28.97
C ARG A 375 3.51 10.46 29.52
N ARG A 376 3.10 9.24 29.13
CA ARG A 376 1.87 8.56 29.58
C ARG A 376 1.94 7.06 29.28
N THR A 377 1.07 6.26 29.90
CA THR A 377 0.98 4.81 29.68
C THR A 377 -0.48 4.34 29.57
N ILE A 378 -0.75 3.45 28.62
CA ILE A 378 -2.06 2.79 28.50
C ILE A 378 -2.21 1.62 29.49
N GLU A 379 -1.12 1.18 30.11
CA GLU A 379 -1.16 0.26 31.24
C GLU A 379 -1.45 1.06 32.52
N ASN A 380 -2.74 1.20 32.84
CA ASN A 380 -3.23 2.00 33.96
C ASN A 380 -4.53 1.40 34.54
N GLU A 381 -4.99 1.88 35.69
CA GLU A 381 -6.26 1.47 36.33
C GLU A 381 -7.34 2.58 36.27
N MET A 382 -7.21 3.55 35.36
CA MET A 382 -8.18 4.65 35.25
C MET A 382 -9.57 4.15 34.87
N THR A 383 -10.57 4.82 35.43
CA THR A 383 -11.99 4.52 35.30
C THR A 383 -12.76 5.77 34.87
N LYS A 384 -14.05 5.61 34.58
CA LYS A 384 -14.97 6.73 34.31
C LYS A 384 -14.98 7.80 35.41
N ALA A 385 -14.69 7.43 36.67
CA ALA A 385 -14.63 8.40 37.77
C ALA A 385 -13.43 9.37 37.65
N ASP A 386 -12.41 9.00 36.87
CA ASP A 386 -11.18 9.78 36.68
C ASP A 386 -11.27 10.75 35.48
N LEU A 387 -12.40 10.76 34.76
CA LEU A 387 -12.65 11.68 33.65
C LEU A 387 -12.69 13.13 34.16
N ASN A 388 -11.98 14.03 33.48
CA ASN A 388 -11.88 15.44 33.85
C ASN A 388 -12.08 16.42 32.68
N GLY A 389 -12.43 15.92 31.49
CA GLY A 389 -12.60 16.71 30.27
C GLY A 389 -11.29 17.00 29.53
N GLY A 390 -10.16 16.56 30.08
CA GLY A 390 -8.84 16.69 29.48
C GLY A 390 -8.64 15.67 28.37
N LEU A 391 -8.30 16.14 27.17
CA LEU A 391 -8.12 15.32 25.97
C LEU A 391 -7.29 14.04 26.22
N TYR A 392 -6.07 14.22 26.75
CA TYR A 392 -5.13 13.12 27.01
C TYR A 392 -5.38 12.38 28.32
N ASN A 393 -6.12 12.98 29.27
CA ASN A 393 -6.46 12.30 30.52
C ASN A 393 -7.58 11.29 30.26
N ASP A 394 -8.64 11.76 29.60
CA ASP A 394 -9.83 10.97 29.36
C ASP A 394 -9.59 9.85 28.33
N SER A 395 -8.60 10.03 27.44
CA SER A 395 -8.17 8.98 26.50
C SER A 395 -7.64 7.74 27.21
N LEU A 396 -7.04 7.88 28.41
CA LEU A 396 -6.42 6.78 29.14
C LEU A 396 -7.43 5.77 29.69
N VAL A 397 -8.67 6.19 29.96
CA VAL A 397 -9.75 5.27 30.35
C VAL A 397 -10.08 4.33 29.19
N VAL A 398 -10.17 4.88 27.97
CA VAL A 398 -10.48 4.12 26.75
C VAL A 398 -9.28 3.24 26.35
N SER A 399 -8.08 3.80 26.25
CA SER A 399 -6.90 3.05 25.83
C SER A 399 -6.52 1.97 26.85
N GLY A 400 -6.66 2.25 28.15
CA GLY A 400 -6.48 1.25 29.21
C GLY A 400 -7.51 0.13 29.18
N THR A 401 -8.78 0.44 28.88
CA THR A 401 -9.81 -0.58 28.64
C THR A 401 -9.41 -1.50 27.48
N LEU A 402 -8.98 -0.92 26.34
CA LEU A 402 -8.56 -1.69 25.16
C LEU A 402 -7.30 -2.51 25.42
N TRP A 403 -6.33 -1.97 26.16
CA TRP A 403 -5.12 -2.68 26.56
C TRP A 403 -5.44 -3.90 27.41
N GLU A 404 -6.28 -3.75 28.43
CA GLU A 404 -6.66 -4.86 29.30
C GLU A 404 -7.42 -5.96 28.52
N ILE A 405 -8.31 -5.59 27.60
CA ILE A 405 -8.98 -6.54 26.71
C ILE A 405 -7.96 -7.26 25.81
N ARG A 406 -6.98 -6.53 25.26
CA ARG A 406 -5.93 -7.11 24.44
C ARG A 406 -5.10 -8.14 25.20
N GLN A 407 -4.88 -7.96 26.49
CA GLN A 407 -4.17 -8.93 27.33
C GLN A 407 -5.04 -10.14 27.67
N ALA A 408 -6.35 -9.96 27.80
CA ALA A 408 -7.28 -11.04 28.13
C ALA A 408 -7.69 -11.92 26.94
N LEU A 409 -7.59 -11.39 25.71
CA LEU A 409 -8.11 -12.02 24.49
C LEU A 409 -7.03 -12.25 23.42
N ASP A 410 -7.33 -13.13 22.47
CA ASP A 410 -6.49 -13.35 21.29
C ASP A 410 -6.30 -12.06 20.46
N GLN A 411 -5.08 -11.82 20.00
CA GLN A 411 -4.72 -10.60 19.28
C GLN A 411 -5.55 -10.38 18.02
N LYS A 412 -5.79 -11.43 17.22
CA LYS A 412 -6.50 -11.28 15.95
C LYS A 412 -7.96 -10.92 16.21
N LYS A 413 -8.59 -11.55 17.20
CA LYS A 413 -9.95 -11.21 17.63
C LYS A 413 -10.03 -9.77 18.16
N THR A 414 -9.09 -9.37 19.02
CA THR A 414 -9.07 -8.02 19.58
C THR A 414 -8.85 -6.96 18.51
N ASN A 415 -7.98 -7.22 17.53
CA ASN A 415 -7.79 -6.31 16.39
C ASN A 415 -9.09 -6.08 15.61
N GLU A 416 -9.83 -7.17 15.32
CA GLU A 416 -11.11 -7.06 14.60
C GLU A 416 -12.18 -6.33 15.44
N LEU A 417 -12.25 -6.65 16.74
CA LEU A 417 -13.11 -5.96 17.71
C LEU A 417 -12.83 -4.46 17.73
N VAL A 418 -11.57 -4.05 17.96
CA VAL A 418 -11.16 -2.65 18.07
C VAL A 418 -11.46 -1.87 16.80
N VAL A 419 -11.15 -2.44 15.63
CA VAL A 419 -11.42 -1.78 14.34
C VAL A 419 -12.92 -1.60 14.13
N LYS A 420 -13.73 -2.64 14.39
CA LYS A 420 -15.19 -2.56 14.23
C LYS A 420 -15.82 -1.59 15.22
N THR A 421 -15.39 -1.60 16.48
CA THR A 421 -15.83 -0.62 17.49
C THR A 421 -15.48 0.80 17.04
N LEU A 422 -14.26 1.03 16.57
CA LEU A 422 -13.83 2.34 16.06
C LEU A 422 -14.70 2.81 14.89
N MET A 423 -15.02 1.93 13.93
CA MET A 423 -15.86 2.27 12.78
C MET A 423 -17.30 2.63 13.16
N LEU A 424 -17.80 2.15 14.30
CA LEU A 424 -19.13 2.50 14.81
C LEU A 424 -19.15 3.83 15.58
N LEU A 425 -17.99 4.33 16.00
CA LEU A 425 -17.86 5.63 16.63
C LEU A 425 -17.88 6.71 15.54
N GLY A 426 -18.97 7.44 15.43
CA GLY A 426 -19.11 8.52 14.44
C GLY A 426 -18.23 9.75 14.74
N PRO A 427 -18.19 10.76 13.84
CA PRO A 427 -17.29 11.91 13.94
C PRO A 427 -17.34 12.70 15.26
N TYR A 428 -18.48 12.72 15.92
CA TYR A 428 -18.74 13.47 17.16
C TYR A 428 -19.07 12.56 18.34
N ALA A 429 -18.63 11.29 18.29
CA ALA A 429 -18.89 10.32 19.33
C ALA A 429 -18.45 10.83 20.72
N LYS A 430 -19.22 10.43 21.72
CA LYS A 430 -19.01 10.72 23.14
C LYS A 430 -18.27 9.56 23.80
N LEU A 431 -17.58 9.84 24.90
CA LEU A 431 -16.88 8.80 25.66
C LEU A 431 -17.86 7.71 26.13
N ALA A 432 -19.09 8.09 26.45
CA ALA A 432 -20.16 7.17 26.83
C ALA A 432 -20.58 6.19 25.70
N ASP A 433 -20.37 6.55 24.42
CA ASP A 433 -20.71 5.68 23.29
C ASP A 433 -19.75 4.48 23.19
N PHE A 434 -18.50 4.64 23.65
CA PHE A 434 -17.45 3.63 23.54
C PHE A 434 -17.81 2.29 24.20
N PRO A 435 -18.14 2.21 25.51
CA PRO A 435 -18.45 0.94 26.15
C PRO A 435 -19.69 0.26 25.54
N GLU A 436 -20.66 1.03 25.05
CA GLU A 436 -21.84 0.48 24.35
C GLU A 436 -21.45 -0.19 23.03
N LYS A 437 -20.70 0.52 22.17
CA LYS A 437 -20.24 -0.01 20.88
C LYS A 437 -19.24 -1.14 21.00
N LEU A 438 -18.42 -1.13 22.05
CA LEU A 438 -17.50 -2.22 22.36
C LEU A 438 -18.26 -3.51 22.70
N LYS A 439 -19.30 -3.42 23.54
CA LYS A 439 -20.13 -4.56 23.93
C LYS A 439 -21.00 -5.07 22.78
N GLU A 440 -21.55 -4.17 21.98
CA GLU A 440 -22.31 -4.48 20.75
C GLU A 440 -21.47 -5.36 19.81
N VAL A 441 -20.29 -4.88 19.42
CA VAL A 441 -19.37 -5.63 18.54
C VAL A 441 -18.87 -6.90 19.21
N GLY A 442 -18.61 -6.87 20.51
CA GLY A 442 -18.23 -8.05 21.29
C GLY A 442 -19.25 -9.19 21.18
N GLY A 443 -20.55 -8.88 21.23
CA GLY A 443 -21.61 -9.88 21.08
C GLY A 443 -21.76 -10.46 19.69
N GLU A 444 -21.29 -9.75 18.66
CA GLU A 444 -21.31 -10.25 17.28
C GLU A 444 -20.11 -11.15 16.95
N LEU A 445 -18.95 -10.89 17.56
CA LEU A 445 -17.68 -11.50 17.16
C LEU A 445 -17.14 -12.55 18.12
N LEU A 446 -17.39 -12.40 19.40
CA LEU A 446 -16.70 -13.19 20.43
C LEU A 446 -17.52 -14.43 20.82
N SER A 447 -16.83 -15.45 21.33
CA SER A 447 -17.51 -16.54 22.03
C SER A 447 -18.16 -16.01 23.31
N ALA A 448 -19.11 -16.75 23.87
CA ALA A 448 -19.75 -16.36 25.14
C ALA A 448 -18.72 -16.16 26.28
N GLU A 449 -17.66 -16.96 26.32
CA GLU A 449 -16.57 -16.81 27.31
C GLU A 449 -15.76 -15.54 27.10
N ASP A 450 -15.32 -15.28 25.86
CA ASP A 450 -14.54 -14.08 25.53
C ASP A 450 -15.38 -12.80 25.69
N GLN A 451 -16.67 -12.87 25.37
CA GLN A 451 -17.62 -11.78 25.59
C GLN A 451 -17.81 -11.49 27.08
N ALA A 452 -17.88 -12.52 27.94
CA ALA A 452 -17.97 -12.33 29.38
C ALA A 452 -16.73 -11.61 29.94
N LYS A 453 -15.52 -11.96 29.46
CA LYS A 453 -14.27 -11.25 29.82
C LYS A 453 -14.31 -9.78 29.38
N LEU A 454 -14.71 -9.52 28.13
CA LEU A 454 -14.87 -8.16 27.61
C LEU A 454 -15.83 -7.34 28.45
N ILE A 455 -17.03 -7.88 28.74
CA ILE A 455 -18.05 -7.19 29.54
C ILE A 455 -17.52 -6.91 30.94
N SER A 456 -16.87 -7.87 31.58
CA SER A 456 -16.29 -7.68 32.92
C SER A 456 -15.25 -6.55 32.96
N ILE A 457 -14.38 -6.47 31.96
CA ILE A 457 -13.37 -5.40 31.87
C ILE A 457 -14.04 -4.05 31.59
N ALA A 458 -14.97 -4.01 30.63
CA ALA A 458 -15.70 -2.80 30.28
C ALA A 458 -16.52 -2.28 31.48
N ASP A 459 -17.19 -3.16 32.21
CA ASP A 459 -17.97 -2.80 33.40
C ASP A 459 -17.08 -2.28 34.52
N LYS A 460 -15.94 -2.94 34.80
CA LYS A 460 -14.94 -2.47 35.78
C LYS A 460 -14.50 -1.02 35.53
N ARG A 461 -14.37 -0.64 34.26
CA ARG A 461 -13.84 0.66 33.83
C ARG A 461 -14.91 1.74 33.69
N TRP A 462 -16.15 1.36 33.33
CA TRP A 462 -17.19 2.29 32.86
C TRP A 462 -18.50 2.31 33.66
N GLN A 463 -18.74 1.36 34.57
CA GLN A 463 -19.84 1.46 35.54
C GLN A 463 -19.43 2.38 36.69
#